data_AF-A0A931FJ99-F1
#
_entry.id   AF-A0A931FJ99-F1
#
_cell.length_a   1.000
_cell.length_b   1.000
_cell.length_c   1.000
_cell.angle_alpha   90.00
_cell.angle_beta   90.00
_cell.angle_gamma   90.00
#
_symmetry.space_group_name_H-M   'P 1'
#
loop_
_entity.id
_entity.type
_entity.pdbx_description
1 polymer ?
#
loop_
_entity_poly.entity_id
_entity_poly.type
_entity_poly.pdbx_seq_one_letter_code
_entity_poly.pdbx_strand_id
1 'polypeptide(L)'
;MRFTRTRKRASAAALAVVAMGVIGVGAATSAQAAEGSWTIRSGGCVALEEVELQSGHDHMAIDPIAAPSGCEFGIINVNTGQWVYGPTTDPRESPWEYDGPDVSLKACTWGPRSAEACGPVN
;
A
#
# COMPACT_ATOMS: atom_id res chain seq x y z
N MET A 1 35.73 47.46 -24.27
CA MET A 1 35.65 46.13 -23.62
C MET A 1 34.93 46.28 -22.28
N ARG A 2 33.73 45.71 -22.12
CA ARG A 2 33.04 45.61 -20.83
C ARG A 2 32.36 44.24 -20.76
N PHE A 3 32.88 43.38 -19.89
CA PHE A 3 32.32 42.06 -19.59
C PHE A 3 31.19 42.21 -18.57
N THR A 4 30.00 41.71 -18.89
CA THR A 4 28.91 41.49 -17.93
C THR A 4 28.67 39.99 -17.77
N ARG A 5 29.27 39.41 -16.73
CA ARG A 5 28.92 38.08 -16.20
C ARG A 5 27.86 38.24 -15.12
N THR A 6 26.76 37.52 -15.23
CA THR A 6 25.81 37.14 -14.15
C THR A 6 24.76 36.24 -14.85
N ARG A 7 24.37 35.06 -14.37
CA ARG A 7 23.90 34.73 -13.03
C ARG A 7 24.21 33.27 -12.67
N LYS A 8 24.44 33.07 -11.38
CA LYS A 8 24.74 31.82 -10.68
C LYS A 8 23.54 30.87 -10.79
N ARG A 9 23.76 29.64 -11.26
CA ARG A 9 22.84 28.51 -11.06
C ARG A 9 23.25 27.84 -9.74
N ALA A 10 22.41 27.95 -8.73
CA ALA A 10 22.57 27.23 -7.47
C ALA A 10 21.22 26.62 -7.13
N SER A 11 21.05 25.33 -7.38
CA SER A 11 19.94 24.53 -6.88
C SER A 11 20.30 23.06 -7.07
N ALA A 12 20.82 22.44 -6.02
CA ALA A 12 20.80 21.01 -5.82
C ALA A 12 20.87 20.78 -4.31
N ALA A 13 19.71 20.90 -3.66
CA ALA A 13 19.55 20.45 -2.29
C ALA A 13 19.61 18.92 -2.31
N ALA A 14 20.60 18.38 -1.60
CA ALA A 14 20.78 16.96 -1.39
C ALA A 14 19.65 16.42 -0.49
N LEU A 15 18.93 15.41 -0.97
CA LEU A 15 18.08 14.56 -0.15
C LEU A 15 18.77 13.20 -0.03
N ALA A 16 19.48 13.02 1.09
CA ALA A 16 20.00 11.74 1.51
C ALA A 16 18.86 10.94 2.15
N VAL A 17 18.45 9.84 1.52
CA VAL A 17 17.57 8.85 2.15
C VAL A 17 18.47 7.72 2.62
N VAL A 18 18.69 7.65 3.93
CA VAL A 18 19.32 6.52 4.61
C VAL A 18 18.21 5.54 4.93
N ALA A 19 18.16 4.40 4.23
CA ALA A 19 17.39 3.24 4.67
C ALA A 19 18.39 2.24 5.27
N MET A 20 18.45 2.19 6.60
CA MET A 20 19.06 1.09 7.33
C MET A 20 18.05 -0.07 7.35
N GLY A 21 18.46 -1.25 6.90
CA GLY A 21 17.68 -2.48 6.97
C GLY A 21 18.59 -3.62 7.42
N VAL A 22 18.17 -4.32 8.47
CA VAL A 22 18.96 -5.11 9.43
C VAL A 22 19.39 -6.47 8.86
N ILE A 23 20.61 -6.90 9.17
CA ILE A 23 21.07 -8.30 8.99
C ILE A 23 20.59 -9.09 10.22
N GLY A 24 19.66 -10.02 10.02
CA GLY A 24 19.23 -10.99 11.04
C GLY A 24 19.38 -12.40 10.52
N VAL A 25 20.32 -13.17 11.08
CA VAL A 25 20.48 -14.61 10.87
C VAL A 25 19.94 -15.31 12.12
N GLY A 26 18.95 -16.19 11.97
CA GLY A 26 18.69 -17.25 12.95
C GLY A 26 17.21 -17.52 13.29
N ALA A 27 16.88 -18.82 13.19
CA ALA A 27 15.67 -19.51 13.62
C ALA A 27 14.41 -19.35 12.75
N ALA A 28 13.95 -20.49 12.21
CA ALA A 28 12.65 -20.65 11.59
C ALA A 28 11.55 -20.29 12.60
N THR A 29 11.10 -19.06 12.53
CA THR A 29 9.84 -18.61 13.10
C THR A 29 8.83 -18.66 11.95
N SER A 30 7.57 -18.95 12.25
CA SER A 30 6.47 -18.79 11.29
C SER A 30 6.69 -17.50 10.51
N ALA A 31 6.55 -17.51 9.18
CA ALA A 31 6.61 -16.30 8.38
C ALA A 31 5.57 -15.34 8.93
N GLN A 32 5.99 -14.44 9.82
CA GLN A 32 5.20 -13.33 10.32
C GLN A 32 5.22 -12.36 9.15
N ALA A 33 4.07 -12.06 8.57
CA ALA A 33 4.01 -10.98 7.61
C ALA A 33 4.64 -9.74 8.22
N ALA A 34 5.31 -8.96 7.38
CA ALA A 34 5.77 -7.66 7.81
C ALA A 34 4.54 -6.79 8.06
N GLU A 35 4.17 -6.60 9.33
CA GLU A 35 3.16 -5.61 9.71
C GLU A 35 3.50 -4.26 9.06
N GLY A 36 2.49 -3.56 8.56
CA GLY A 36 2.73 -2.34 7.82
C GLY A 36 1.51 -1.76 7.16
N SER A 37 1.71 -0.57 6.58
CA SER A 37 0.69 0.11 5.80
C SER A 37 1.28 0.61 4.48
N TRP A 38 0.58 0.36 3.38
CA TRP A 38 0.99 0.76 2.04
C TRP A 38 -0.08 1.61 1.36
N THR A 39 0.31 2.78 0.84
CA THR A 39 -0.63 3.63 0.10
C THR A 39 -0.87 3.09 -1.31
N ILE A 40 -2.13 2.84 -1.63
CA ILE A 40 -2.60 2.46 -2.96
C ILE A 40 -3.30 3.66 -3.59
N ARG A 41 -3.01 3.94 -4.87
CA ARG A 41 -3.61 5.06 -5.61
C ARG A 41 -4.06 4.67 -7.00
N SER A 42 -5.31 4.97 -7.32
CA SER A 42 -5.86 4.89 -8.68
C SER A 42 -6.65 6.15 -9.01
N GLY A 43 -6.15 6.95 -9.94
CA GLY A 43 -6.75 8.25 -10.28
C GLY A 43 -6.84 9.17 -9.06
N GLY A 44 -8.06 9.55 -8.69
CA GLY A 44 -8.35 10.34 -7.49
C GLY A 44 -8.60 9.53 -6.21
N CYS A 45 -8.58 8.20 -6.29
CA CYS A 45 -8.86 7.31 -5.17
C CYS A 45 -7.56 6.94 -4.46
N VAL A 46 -7.57 7.02 -3.14
CA VAL A 46 -6.43 6.70 -2.27
C VAL A 46 -6.92 5.84 -1.13
N ALA A 47 -6.24 4.73 -0.87
CA ALA A 47 -6.47 3.88 0.29
C ALA A 47 -5.14 3.45 0.92
N LEU A 48 -5.16 3.04 2.18
CA LEU A 48 -4.11 2.26 2.81
C LEU A 48 -4.49 0.79 2.75
N GLU A 49 -3.58 -0.04 2.29
CA GLU A 49 -3.53 -1.43 2.70
C GLU A 49 -2.89 -1.46 4.09
N GLU A 50 -3.49 -2.15 5.04
CA GLU A 50 -2.97 -2.33 6.38
C GLU A 50 -2.85 -3.81 6.68
N VAL A 51 -1.72 -4.21 7.25
CA VAL A 51 -1.44 -5.58 7.68
C VAL A 51 -0.98 -5.56 9.12
N GLU A 52 -1.64 -6.35 9.96
CA GLU A 52 -1.36 -6.46 11.39
C GLU A 52 -1.42 -7.92 11.86
N LEU A 53 -0.64 -8.25 12.89
CA LEU A 53 -0.66 -9.57 13.49
C LEU A 53 -1.73 -9.64 14.59
N GLN A 54 -2.81 -10.38 14.35
CA GLN A 54 -3.90 -10.59 15.30
C GLN A 54 -3.97 -12.06 15.74
N SER A 55 -3.91 -12.29 17.05
CA SER A 55 -3.95 -13.64 17.65
C SER A 55 -2.91 -14.63 17.06
N GLY A 56 -1.76 -14.12 16.61
CA GLY A 56 -0.68 -14.92 16.02
C GLY A 56 -0.84 -15.22 14.53
N HIS A 57 -1.75 -14.54 13.84
CA HIS A 57 -1.96 -14.66 12.41
C HIS A 57 -2.07 -13.28 11.75
N ASP A 58 -1.62 -13.17 10.51
CA ASP A 58 -1.64 -11.92 9.77
C ASP A 58 -3.08 -11.63 9.31
N HIS A 59 -3.51 -10.38 9.44
CA HIS A 59 -4.80 -9.90 9.00
C HIS A 59 -4.59 -8.66 8.14
N MET A 60 -5.43 -8.49 7.13
CA MET A 60 -5.39 -7.35 6.21
C MET A 60 -6.68 -6.53 6.29
N ALA A 61 -6.56 -5.21 6.24
CA ALA A 61 -7.66 -4.28 6.02
C ALA A 61 -7.34 -3.31 4.88
N ILE A 62 -8.38 -2.67 4.34
CA ILE A 62 -8.25 -1.55 3.41
C ILE A 62 -8.96 -0.32 3.99
N ASP A 63 -8.22 0.77 4.18
CA ASP A 63 -8.73 2.06 4.69
C ASP A 63 -8.76 3.14 3.57
N PRO A 64 -9.94 3.51 3.04
CA PRO A 64 -10.06 4.59 2.07
C PRO A 64 -9.73 5.98 2.66
N ILE A 65 -8.57 6.54 2.30
CA ILE A 65 -8.16 7.91 2.71
C ILE A 65 -8.86 8.99 1.87
N ALA A 66 -9.01 8.76 0.56
CA ALA A 66 -9.65 9.69 -0.36
C ALA A 66 -10.54 8.94 -1.35
N ALA A 67 -11.84 9.18 -1.26
CA ALA A 67 -12.85 8.47 -2.05
C ALA A 67 -13.82 9.46 -2.75
N PRO A 68 -13.37 10.21 -3.78
CA PRO A 68 -14.30 10.94 -4.63
C PRO A 68 -15.32 9.98 -5.28
N SER A 69 -16.43 10.55 -5.78
CA SER A 69 -17.51 9.76 -6.39
C SER A 69 -17.00 8.81 -7.48
N GLY A 70 -17.36 7.53 -7.36
CA GLY A 70 -16.98 6.48 -8.31
C GLY A 70 -15.67 5.76 -7.98
N CYS A 71 -15.09 5.99 -6.80
CA CYS A 71 -14.05 5.12 -6.26
C CYS A 71 -14.64 3.81 -5.76
N GLU A 72 -13.95 2.72 -6.05
CA GLU A 72 -14.20 1.41 -5.45
C GLU A 72 -12.97 0.89 -4.72
N PHE A 73 -13.19 0.06 -3.72
CA PHE A 73 -12.18 -0.49 -2.82
C PHE A 73 -12.52 -1.95 -2.49
N GLY A 74 -11.52 -2.81 -2.34
CA GLY A 74 -11.75 -4.22 -2.04
C GLY A 74 -10.47 -4.97 -1.70
N ILE A 75 -10.64 -6.17 -1.16
CA ILE A 75 -9.56 -7.10 -0.84
C ILE A 75 -9.81 -8.40 -1.60
N ILE A 76 -8.83 -8.84 -2.38
CA ILE A 76 -8.90 -10.07 -3.17
C ILE A 76 -7.99 -11.14 -2.58
N ASN A 77 -8.48 -12.36 -2.51
CA ASN A 77 -7.65 -13.53 -2.30
C ASN A 77 -6.97 -13.90 -3.61
N VAL A 78 -5.65 -13.75 -3.68
CA VAL A 78 -4.92 -13.94 -4.94
C VAL A 78 -4.76 -15.40 -5.33
N ASN A 79 -4.89 -16.34 -4.38
CA ASN A 79 -4.83 -17.78 -4.68
C ASN A 79 -6.09 -18.24 -5.44
N THR A 80 -7.25 -17.67 -5.11
CA THR A 80 -8.56 -18.05 -5.68
C THR A 80 -9.09 -17.06 -6.71
N GLY A 81 -8.60 -15.82 -6.71
CA GLY A 81 -9.13 -14.71 -7.49
C GLY A 81 -10.50 -14.21 -7.00
N GLN A 82 -10.91 -14.56 -5.78
CA GLN A 82 -12.20 -14.17 -5.21
C GLN A 82 -12.04 -12.96 -4.29
N TRP A 83 -13.03 -12.06 -4.33
CA TRP A 83 -13.13 -10.96 -3.37
C TRP A 83 -13.52 -11.49 -2.00
N VAL A 84 -12.69 -11.23 -1.00
CA VAL A 84 -13.03 -11.48 0.42
C VAL A 84 -13.77 -10.28 1.01
N TYR A 85 -13.48 -9.08 0.50
CA TYR A 85 -14.20 -7.85 0.79
C TYR A 85 -14.36 -7.00 -0.48
N GLY A 86 -15.52 -6.38 -0.66
CA GLY A 86 -15.80 -5.52 -1.82
C GLY A 86 -15.93 -6.27 -3.16
N PRO A 87 -15.80 -5.58 -4.30
CA PRO A 87 -15.58 -4.12 -4.43
C PRO A 87 -16.75 -3.33 -3.82
N THR A 88 -16.44 -2.25 -3.11
CA THR A 88 -17.42 -1.36 -2.48
C THR A 88 -17.05 0.10 -2.68
N THR A 89 -18.07 0.96 -2.69
CA THR A 89 -17.90 2.42 -2.71
C THR A 89 -17.99 3.05 -1.31
N ASP A 90 -18.12 2.23 -0.25
CA ASP A 90 -18.18 2.72 1.14
C ASP A 90 -16.79 3.25 1.54
N PRO A 91 -16.65 4.54 1.91
CA PRO A 91 -15.36 5.14 2.27
C PRO A 91 -14.93 4.83 3.71
N ARG A 92 -15.39 3.71 4.27
CA ARG A 92 -14.99 3.25 5.60
C ARG A 92 -13.97 2.14 5.46
N GLU A 93 -13.09 2.06 6.44
CA GLU A 93 -12.19 0.91 6.62
C GLU A 93 -13.00 -0.40 6.57
N SER A 94 -12.45 -1.39 5.86
CA SER A 94 -13.01 -2.74 5.84
C SER A 94 -12.92 -3.40 7.22
N PRO A 95 -13.66 -4.49 7.45
CA PRO A 95 -13.26 -5.45 8.47
C PRO A 95 -11.83 -5.96 8.23
N TRP A 96 -11.20 -6.47 9.28
CA TRP A 96 -9.94 -7.20 9.21
C TRP A 96 -10.18 -8.60 8.65
N GLU A 97 -9.57 -8.90 7.52
CA GLU A 97 -9.66 -10.18 6.83
C GLU A 97 -8.45 -11.05 7.17
N TYR A 98 -8.71 -12.32 7.49
CA TYR A 98 -7.67 -13.28 7.86
C TYR A 98 -6.80 -13.64 6.66
N ASP A 99 -5.48 -13.41 6.78
CA ASP A 99 -4.47 -13.70 5.78
C ASP A 99 -3.43 -14.69 6.30
N GLY A 100 -3.91 -15.82 6.84
CA GLY A 100 -3.06 -16.82 7.45
C GLY A 100 -2.48 -17.85 6.48
N PRO A 101 -2.08 -19.03 6.98
CA PRO A 101 -1.43 -20.05 6.16
C PRO A 101 -2.27 -20.42 4.93
N ASP A 102 -1.62 -20.42 3.76
CA ASP A 102 -2.21 -20.72 2.45
C ASP A 102 -3.23 -19.69 1.92
N VAL A 103 -3.35 -18.55 2.59
CA VAL A 103 -4.06 -17.38 2.09
C VAL A 103 -3.03 -16.32 1.73
N SER A 104 -3.27 -15.65 0.61
CA SER A 104 -2.53 -14.46 0.21
C SER A 104 -3.55 -13.42 -0.20
N LEU A 105 -3.59 -12.31 0.52
CA LEU A 105 -4.51 -11.22 0.23
C LEU A 105 -3.78 -10.05 -0.44
N LYS A 106 -4.57 -9.21 -1.10
CA LYS A 106 -4.11 -7.96 -1.68
C LYS A 106 -5.25 -6.94 -1.67
N ALA A 107 -4.99 -5.73 -1.20
CA ALA A 107 -5.95 -4.64 -1.27
C ALA A 107 -5.87 -3.95 -2.63
N CYS A 108 -7.01 -3.55 -3.19
CA CYS A 108 -7.12 -2.93 -4.50
C CYS A 108 -8.08 -1.73 -4.47
N THR A 109 -7.82 -0.76 -5.34
CA THR A 109 -8.65 0.42 -5.57
C THR A 109 -8.84 0.68 -7.05
N TRP A 110 -10.05 1.11 -7.42
CA TRP A 110 -10.40 1.52 -8.79
C TRP A 110 -10.83 2.96 -8.78
N GLY A 111 -10.09 3.77 -9.53
CA GLY A 111 -10.50 5.12 -9.88
C GLY A 111 -11.51 5.13 -11.02
N PRO A 112 -12.47 6.06 -11.01
CA PRO A 112 -13.37 6.23 -12.15
C PRO A 112 -12.54 6.52 -13.40
N ARG A 113 -12.69 5.68 -14.42
CA ARG A 113 -11.92 5.75 -15.69
C ARG A 113 -10.40 5.57 -15.52
N SER A 114 -9.97 4.99 -14.41
CA SER A 114 -8.56 4.68 -14.12
C SER A 114 -8.36 3.17 -14.08
N ALA A 115 -7.11 2.72 -14.24
CA ALA A 115 -6.78 1.30 -14.08
C ALA A 115 -6.86 0.89 -12.61
N GLU A 116 -7.15 -0.38 -12.35
CA GLU A 116 -6.96 -0.97 -11.03
C GLU A 116 -5.54 -0.72 -10.52
N ALA A 117 -5.42 -0.34 -9.25
CA ALA A 117 -4.15 -0.32 -8.54
C ALA A 117 -4.29 -1.16 -7.27
N CYS A 118 -3.27 -1.94 -6.96
CA CYS A 118 -3.27 -2.78 -5.77
C CYS A 118 -1.96 -2.65 -5.00
N GLY A 119 -2.03 -2.95 -3.70
CA GLY A 119 -0.88 -3.02 -2.81
C GLY A 119 0.01 -4.25 -3.08
N PRO A 120 1.04 -4.45 -2.25
CA PRO A 120 1.78 -5.71 -2.25
C PRO A 120 0.87 -6.89 -1.92
N VAL A 121 1.28 -8.09 -2.34
CA VAL A 121 0.65 -9.32 -1.85
C VAL A 121 1.23 -9.59 -0.48
N ASN A 122 0.36 -9.87 0.46
CA ASN A 122 0.72 -10.36 1.78
C ASN A 122 0.75 -11.91 1.79
#